data_AF-A0A9Q0F5I8-F1
#
_entry.id   AF-A0A9Q0F5I8-F1
#
_cell.length_a   1.000
_cell.length_b   1.000
_cell.length_c   1.000
_cell.angle_alpha   90.00
_cell.angle_beta   90.00
_cell.angle_gamma   90.00
#
_symmetry.space_group_name_H-M   'P 1'
#
loop_
_entity.id
_entity.type
_entity.pdbx_description
1 polymer ?
#
loop_
_entity_poly.entity_id
_entity_poly.type
_entity_poly.pdbx_seq_one_letter_code
_entity_poly.pdbx_strand_id
1 'polypeptide(L)'
;MLAKSLQSGDPIFEKVSRVVYLALRGIVLGGSGPRGRKLAETALQQVGVVMLTDKVVLVAEELIMAASVSVSVHGPWWYVNLCDNMR
;
A
#
# COMPACT_ATOMS: atom_id res chain seq x y z
N MET A 1 22.00 2.70 -16.91
CA MET A 1 20.60 2.38 -17.30
C MET A 1 19.72 2.07 -16.10
N LEU A 2 20.15 1.23 -15.14
CA LEU A 2 19.39 0.94 -13.91
C LEU A 2 19.05 2.18 -13.06
N ALA A 3 19.99 3.10 -12.88
CA ALA A 3 19.73 4.32 -12.11
C ALA A 3 18.63 5.20 -12.74
N LYS A 4 18.47 5.18 -14.07
CA LYS A 4 17.45 5.95 -14.79
C LYS A 4 16.07 5.32 -14.64
N SER A 5 15.97 3.99 -14.71
CA SER A 5 14.72 3.25 -14.52
C SER A 5 14.17 3.28 -13.08
N LEU A 6 14.93 3.84 -12.13
CA LEU A 6 14.50 4.05 -10.75
C LEU A 6 14.04 5.49 -10.48
N GLN A 7 14.16 6.39 -11.46
CA GLN A 7 13.72 7.78 -11.31
C GLN A 7 12.23 7.91 -11.60
N SER A 8 11.56 8.79 -10.85
CA SER A 8 10.17 9.17 -11.15
C SER A 8 10.05 9.74 -12.56
N GLY A 9 8.96 9.41 -13.25
CA GLY A 9 8.76 9.75 -14.65
C GLY A 9 9.40 8.79 -15.66
N ASP A 10 10.23 7.84 -15.22
CA ASP A 10 10.62 6.72 -16.08
C ASP A 10 9.45 5.73 -16.24
N PRO A 11 9.11 5.31 -17.48
CA PRO A 11 7.98 4.40 -17.70
C PRO A 11 8.08 3.07 -16.96
N ILE A 12 9.29 2.57 -16.70
CA ILE A 12 9.50 1.33 -15.95
C ILE A 12 9.18 1.58 -14.47
N PHE A 13 9.68 2.68 -13.91
CA PHE A 13 9.39 3.06 -12.52
C PHE A 13 7.89 3.23 -12.27
N GLU A 14 7.20 3.98 -13.14
CA GLU A 14 5.76 4.23 -13.03
C GLU A 14 4.95 2.91 -13.14
N LYS A 15 5.35 2.02 -14.05
CA LYS A 15 4.70 0.72 -14.20
C LYS A 15 4.87 -0.16 -12.95
N VAL A 16 6.10 -0.28 -12.44
CA VAL A 16 6.41 -1.12 -11.29
C VAL A 16 5.78 -0.56 -10.01
N SER A 17 5.91 0.74 -9.76
CA SER A 17 5.32 1.41 -8.60
C SER A 17 3.80 1.28 -8.58
N ARG A 18 3.13 1.43 -9.73
CA ARG A 18 1.67 1.23 -9.85
C ARG A 18 1.27 -0.21 -9.52
N VAL A 19 2.02 -1.20 -9.99
CA VAL A 19 1.74 -2.61 -9.68
C VAL A 19 1.91 -2.91 -8.20
N VAL A 20 2.99 -2.42 -7.59
CA VAL A 20 3.22 -2.56 -6.14
C VAL A 20 2.12 -1.86 -5.34
N TYR A 21 1.72 -0.65 -5.75
CA TYR A 21 0.60 0.08 -5.14
C TYR A 21 -0.71 -0.71 -5.19
N LEU A 22 -1.07 -1.28 -6.36
CA LEU A 22 -2.28 -2.08 -6.50
C LEU A 22 -2.21 -3.36 -5.65
N ALA A 23 -1.04 -3.99 -5.56
CA ALA A 23 -0.84 -5.19 -4.76
C ALA A 23 -1.01 -4.90 -3.25
N LEU A 24 -0.35 -3.86 -2.75
CA LEU A 24 -0.50 -3.39 -1.36
C LEU A 24 -1.96 -3.03 -1.07
N ARG A 25 -2.61 -2.28 -1.96
CA ARG A 25 -4.02 -1.89 -1.82
C ARG A 25 -4.95 -3.11 -1.78
N GLY A 26 -4.63 -4.16 -2.55
CA GLY A 26 -5.34 -5.44 -2.52
C GLY A 26 -5.30 -6.11 -1.16
N ILE A 27 -4.13 -6.11 -0.48
CA ILE A 27 -4.00 -6.63 0.89
C ILE A 27 -4.68 -5.72 1.90
N VAL A 28 -4.42 -4.40 1.84
CA VAL A 28 -4.96 -3.44 2.82
C VAL A 28 -6.49 -3.43 2.82
N LEU A 29 -7.12 -3.46 1.65
CA LEU A 29 -8.59 -3.42 1.54
C LEU A 29 -9.24 -4.81 1.53
N GLY A 30 -8.52 -5.84 1.08
CA GLY A 30 -9.03 -7.20 0.94
C GLY A 30 -8.64 -8.15 2.08
N GLY A 31 -7.81 -7.71 3.02
CA GLY A 31 -7.21 -8.50 4.10
C GLY A 31 -6.06 -9.41 3.63
N SER A 32 -5.29 -9.95 4.58
CA SER A 32 -4.20 -10.92 4.30
C SER A 32 -4.67 -12.33 3.97
N GLY A 33 -5.99 -12.58 4.05
CA GLY A 33 -6.62 -13.84 3.65
C GLY A 33 -6.66 -14.07 2.12
N PRO A 34 -7.26 -15.19 1.67
CA PRO A 34 -7.21 -15.62 0.27
C PRO A 34 -7.68 -14.57 -0.75
N ARG A 35 -8.65 -13.72 -0.36
CA ARG A 35 -9.22 -12.70 -1.25
C ARG A 35 -8.22 -11.58 -1.54
N GLY A 36 -7.65 -10.94 -0.53
CA GLY A 36 -6.66 -9.88 -0.73
C GLY A 36 -5.38 -10.42 -1.35
N ARG A 37 -4.95 -11.63 -0.94
CA ARG A 37 -3.78 -12.30 -1.54
C ARG A 37 -3.94 -12.52 -3.04
N LYS A 38 -5.11 -13.00 -3.49
CA LYS A 38 -5.42 -13.15 -4.92
C LYS A 38 -5.37 -11.82 -5.69
N LEU A 39 -5.83 -10.73 -5.08
CA LEU A 39 -5.74 -9.39 -5.67
C LEU A 39 -4.28 -8.94 -5.82
N ALA A 40 -3.46 -9.19 -4.79
CA ALA A 40 -2.03 -8.88 -4.82
C ALA A 40 -1.28 -9.69 -5.88
N GLU A 41 -1.50 -11.00 -5.92
CA GLU A 41 -0.91 -11.90 -6.92
C GLU A 41 -1.28 -11.48 -8.35
N THR A 42 -2.55 -11.14 -8.59
CA THR A 42 -3.03 -10.69 -9.91
C THR A 42 -2.31 -9.41 -10.36
N ALA A 43 -2.07 -8.48 -9.44
CA ALA A 43 -1.30 -7.26 -9.76
C ALA A 43 0.17 -7.60 -10.05
N LEU A 44 0.85 -8.34 -9.17
CA LEU A 44 2.27 -8.68 -9.29
C LEU A 44 2.58 -9.55 -10.53
N GLN A 45 1.61 -10.34 -11.00
CA GLN A 45 1.73 -11.12 -12.23
C GLN A 45 2.00 -10.24 -13.46
N GLN A 46 1.54 -8.98 -13.46
CA GLN A 46 1.73 -8.05 -14.59
C GLN A 46 3.19 -7.69 -14.86
N VAL A 47 4.07 -7.86 -13.87
CA VAL A 47 5.52 -7.65 -13.98
C VAL A 47 6.33 -8.89 -13.62
N GLY A 48 5.67 -10.05 -13.48
CA GLY A 48 6.33 -11.34 -13.28
C GLY A 48 6.94 -11.55 -11.90
N VAL A 49 6.44 -10.86 -10.87
CA VAL A 49 7.05 -10.87 -9.51
C VAL A 49 6.13 -11.45 -8.43
N VAL A 50 5.26 -12.39 -8.78
CA VAL A 50 4.32 -13.02 -7.84
C VAL A 50 5.01 -13.65 -6.63
N MET A 51 6.26 -14.09 -6.76
CA MET A 51 7.08 -14.59 -5.64
C MET A 51 7.31 -13.56 -4.52
N LEU A 52 7.02 -12.27 -4.74
CA LEU A 52 7.10 -11.21 -3.74
C LEU A 52 5.80 -11.01 -2.95
N THR A 53 4.75 -11.80 -3.20
CA THR A 53 3.44 -11.66 -2.54
C THR A 53 3.57 -11.68 -1.01
N ASP A 54 4.38 -12.57 -0.46
CA ASP A 54 4.58 -12.64 1.01
C ASP A 54 5.20 -11.38 1.59
N LYS A 55 6.13 -10.75 0.86
CA LYS A 55 6.70 -9.47 1.27
C LYS A 55 5.67 -8.34 1.21
N VAL A 56 4.80 -8.35 0.20
CA VAL A 56 3.71 -7.38 0.08
C VAL A 56 2.71 -7.53 1.24
N VAL A 57 2.40 -8.76 1.65
CA VAL A 57 1.53 -9.01 2.81
C VAL A 57 2.14 -8.43 4.08
N LEU A 58 3.42 -8.73 4.35
CA LEU A 58 4.12 -8.22 5.54
C LEU A 58 4.12 -6.68 5.60
N VAL A 59 4.51 -6.02 4.50
CA VAL A 59 4.53 -4.55 4.44
C VAL A 59 3.13 -3.96 4.58
N ALA A 60 2.10 -4.60 4.02
CA ALA A 60 0.73 -4.15 4.17
C ALA A 60 0.24 -4.28 5.62
N GLU A 61 0.60 -5.34 6.34
CA GLU A 61 0.26 -5.52 7.76
C GLU A 61 0.92 -4.48 8.65
N GLU A 62 2.19 -4.16 8.40
CA GLU A 62 2.89 -3.05 9.07
C GLU A 62 2.21 -1.70 8.79
N LEU A 63 1.80 -1.45 7.54
CA LEU A 63 1.09 -0.22 7.16
C LEU A 63 -0.28 -0.13 7.84
N ILE A 64 -1.04 -1.22 7.92
CA ILE A 64 -2.32 -1.29 8.62
C ILE A 64 -2.13 -1.00 10.10
N MET A 65 -1.09 -1.57 10.72
CA MET A 65 -0.75 -1.31 12.12
C MET A 65 -0.42 0.16 12.35
N ALA A 66 0.46 0.74 11.53
CA ALA A 66 0.85 2.14 11.62
C ALA A 66 -0.37 3.07 11.45
N ALA A 67 -1.25 2.78 10.48
CA ALA A 67 -2.48 3.54 10.28
C ALA A 67 -3.44 3.42 11.49
N SER A 68 -3.59 2.21 12.05
CA SER A 68 -4.45 1.96 13.21
C SER A 68 -3.97 2.70 14.46
N VAL A 69 -2.66 2.67 14.72
CA VAL A 69 -2.05 3.44 15.82
C VAL A 69 -2.22 4.93 15.58
N SER A 70 -1.97 5.40 14.35
CA SER A 70 -2.13 6.83 14.01
C SER A 70 -3.54 7.32 14.27
N VAL A 71 -4.56 6.57 13.85
CA VAL A 71 -5.97 6.91 14.11
C VAL A 71 -6.31 6.78 15.60
N SER A 72 -5.78 5.79 16.31
CA SER A 72 -6.12 5.61 17.73
C SER A 72 -5.49 6.68 18.63
N VAL A 73 -4.26 7.08 18.33
CA VAL A 73 -3.49 8.05 19.13
C VAL A 73 -3.82 9.49 18.72
N HIS A 74 -3.79 9.78 17.42
CA HIS A 74 -3.99 11.13 16.91
C HIS A 74 -5.43 11.41 16.49
N GLY A 75 -6.26 10.39 16.27
CA GLY A 75 -7.65 10.56 15.86
C GLY A 75 -8.43 11.45 16.81
N PRO A 76 -8.40 11.26 18.14
CA PRO A 76 -9.09 12.15 19.08
C PRO A 76 -8.64 13.61 18.96
N TRP A 77 -7.32 13.85 18.86
CA TRP A 77 -6.78 15.21 18.69
C TRP A 77 -7.17 15.82 17.34
N TRP A 78 -7.18 15.02 16.27
CA TRP A 78 -7.57 15.46 14.94
C TRP A 78 -9.07 15.74 14.82
N TYR A 79 -9.91 14.90 15.46
CA TYR A 79 -11.36 15.08 15.51
C TYR A 79 -11.73 16.34 16.28
N VAL A 80 -11.09 16.58 17.42
CA VAL A 80 -11.27 17.81 18.21
C VAL A 80 -10.84 19.03 17.38
N ASN A 81 -9.64 19.04 16.80
CA ASN A 81 -9.14 20.21 16.07
C ASN A 81 -9.86 20.49 14.75
N LEU A 82 -10.35 19.48 14.02
CA LEU A 82 -11.10 19.70 12.78
C LEU A 82 -12.55 20.11 13.04
N CYS A 83 -13.22 19.51 14.02
CA CYS A 83 -14.59 19.90 14.36
C CYS A 83 -14.66 21.29 15.02
N ASP A 84 -13.65 21.67 15.82
CA ASP A 84 -13.61 22.99 16.45
C ASP A 84 -13.24 24.11 15.46
N ASN A 85 -12.39 23.84 14.46
CA ASN A 85 -12.05 24.82 13.40
C ASN A 85 -13.11 24.93 12.27
N MET A 86 -14.16 24.12 12.29
CA MET A 86 -15.29 24.23 11.36
C MET A 86 -16.52 24.96 11.95
N ARG A 87 -16.38 25.56 13.14
CA ARG A 87 -17.35 26.51 13.73
C ARG A 87 -16.86 27.95 13.58
#